data_AF-A0A3M1RXQ5-F1
#
_entry.id   AF-A0A3M1RXQ5-F1
#
_cell.length_a   1.000
_cell.length_b   1.000
_cell.length_c   1.000
_cell.angle_alpha   90.00
_cell.angle_beta   90.00
_cell.angle_gamma   90.00
#
_symmetry.space_group_name_H-M   'P 1'
#
loop_
_entity.id
_entity.type
_entity.pdbx_description
1 polymer ?
#
loop_
_entity_poly.entity_id
_entity_poly.type
_entity_poly.pdbx_seq_one_letter_code
_entity_poly.pdbx_strand_id
1 'polypeptide(L)'
;MFKVLTIAGSDSCGGAGIQADQRAVNSLGGYAATVITAITSQNTTGIRSIFALPDDIVNDQLDAVLSDIKFDAVKTGMLYSSSVIEIIAKKLKRYKVKNLVIDPVTISKSGNTLLKKNAVQSLISSLIPLSLVITPNIEEAGLLAGMKIGNLTDMKVAAKKIYRMGARNVLIKGGHLKGLPLDLLYDGKKYTLYEGTRIDTKNTHGIGCAFSAIIASYLAINYSLKDAISNAKKIIESSLKNAEDIGKGQSSPDTNSWVVDEAMSYEAIEDAKKAYNLLAENSVGDLVAEVQMNIVSAKRNAEKVDDIAAFPGRIFKINDKIYTHSSPRLGASSHMARVLLAARKFDKTIFGAINIKYSPSIISACRKAGLKVMEFSRKDEPLSFKKKEGQSLDWGVQAVLSKTSVMPDVIFDRGGIGKEAMVRVFGKSAVDSAQKILKIQKCLR
;
A
#
# COMPACT_ATOMS: atom_id res chain seq x y z
N MET A 1 -14.27 -15.01 7.68
CA MET A 1 -13.70 -13.69 8.03
C MET A 1 -13.14 -13.78 9.45
N PHE A 2 -11.89 -13.35 9.67
CA PHE A 2 -11.31 -13.30 11.02
C PHE A 2 -11.84 -12.07 11.76
N LYS A 3 -11.89 -12.13 13.09
CA LYS A 3 -12.48 -11.08 13.94
C LYS A 3 -11.47 -10.58 14.95
N VAL A 4 -11.30 -9.27 15.01
CA VAL A 4 -10.42 -8.60 15.97
C VAL A 4 -11.24 -7.63 16.83
N LEU A 5 -11.08 -7.72 18.15
CA LEU A 5 -11.59 -6.71 19.08
C LEU A 5 -10.48 -5.71 19.39
N THR A 6 -10.72 -4.42 19.16
CA THR A 6 -9.85 -3.36 19.69
C THR A 6 -10.47 -2.71 20.92
N ILE A 7 -9.66 -2.52 21.95
CA ILE A 7 -10.03 -1.83 23.19
C ILE A 7 -9.11 -0.62 23.34
N ALA A 8 -9.60 0.57 22.99
CA ALA A 8 -8.77 1.77 22.92
C ALA A 8 -9.60 3.06 23.00
N GLY A 9 -8.91 4.21 23.06
CA GLY A 9 -9.55 5.52 22.92
C GLY A 9 -9.98 5.83 21.48
N SER A 10 -10.97 6.71 21.34
CA SER A 10 -11.42 7.29 20.07
C SER A 10 -10.67 8.58 19.76
N ASP A 11 -10.04 8.64 18.59
CA ASP A 11 -9.40 9.84 18.05
C ASP A 11 -10.36 10.55 17.09
N SER A 12 -10.80 11.76 17.43
CA SER A 12 -11.71 12.57 16.60
C SER A 12 -11.18 12.87 15.19
N CYS A 13 -9.85 12.89 15.00
CA CYS A 13 -9.23 13.09 13.70
C CYS A 13 -9.27 11.82 12.83
N GLY A 14 -9.59 10.68 13.44
CA GLY A 14 -9.49 9.37 12.83
C GLY A 14 -8.06 8.96 12.52
N GLY A 15 -7.04 9.56 13.14
CA GLY A 15 -5.64 9.25 12.82
C GLY A 15 -5.02 8.12 13.64
N ALA A 16 -5.51 7.90 14.86
CA ALA A 16 -5.06 6.87 15.79
C ALA A 16 -6.27 6.17 16.44
N GLY A 17 -6.04 5.53 17.60
CA GLY A 17 -7.11 4.94 18.40
C GLY A 17 -7.88 3.86 17.67
N ILE A 18 -9.15 3.69 18.05
CA ILE A 18 -10.03 2.69 17.44
C ILE A 18 -10.22 2.91 15.93
N GLN A 19 -10.14 4.14 15.44
CA GLN A 19 -10.29 4.45 14.01
C GLN A 19 -9.12 3.88 13.19
N ALA A 20 -7.89 4.09 13.65
CA ALA A 20 -6.71 3.50 13.00
C ALA A 20 -6.74 1.96 13.08
N ASP A 21 -7.18 1.43 14.22
CA ASP A 21 -7.27 -0.01 14.43
C ASP A 21 -8.30 -0.66 13.49
N GLN A 22 -9.50 -0.09 13.38
CA GLN A 22 -10.53 -0.58 12.46
C GLN A 22 -10.07 -0.55 11.01
N ARG A 23 -9.46 0.56 10.56
CA ARG A 23 -8.92 0.64 9.19
C ARG A 23 -7.86 -0.42 8.93
N ALA A 24 -6.93 -0.61 9.86
CA ALA A 24 -5.90 -1.63 9.75
C ALA A 24 -6.49 -3.05 9.61
N VAL A 25 -7.46 -3.41 10.47
CA VAL A 25 -8.12 -4.73 10.42
C VAL A 25 -8.90 -4.91 9.11
N ASN A 26 -9.67 -3.90 8.71
CA ASN A 26 -10.48 -3.95 7.49
C ASN A 26 -9.62 -4.03 6.23
N SER A 27 -8.44 -3.37 6.22
CA SER A 27 -7.49 -3.44 5.10
C SER A 27 -7.06 -4.88 4.80
N LEU A 28 -7.04 -5.75 5.82
CA LEU A 28 -6.69 -7.16 5.70
C LEU A 28 -7.92 -8.07 5.49
N GLY A 29 -9.10 -7.49 5.29
CA GLY A 29 -10.36 -8.22 5.09
C GLY A 29 -10.97 -8.81 6.37
N GLY A 30 -10.61 -8.28 7.54
CA GLY A 30 -11.14 -8.69 8.83
C GLY A 30 -12.38 -7.91 9.29
N TYR A 31 -13.07 -8.44 10.30
CA TYR A 31 -14.12 -7.73 11.03
C TYR A 31 -13.53 -7.11 12.30
N ALA A 32 -13.69 -5.79 12.47
CA ALA A 32 -13.22 -5.06 13.64
C ALA A 32 -14.38 -4.65 14.56
N ALA A 33 -14.42 -5.19 15.78
CA ALA A 33 -15.26 -4.65 16.86
C ALA A 33 -14.44 -3.72 17.75
N THR A 34 -15.12 -2.82 18.45
CA THR A 34 -14.47 -1.82 19.32
C THR A 34 -15.10 -1.77 20.70
N VAL A 35 -14.27 -1.57 21.72
CA VAL A 35 -14.67 -1.07 23.04
C VAL A 35 -13.93 0.24 23.27
N ILE A 36 -14.66 1.31 23.56
CA ILE A 36 -14.09 2.64 23.72
C ILE A 36 -13.79 2.89 25.20
N THR A 37 -12.55 3.27 25.51
CA THR A 37 -12.10 3.60 26.87
C THR A 37 -12.12 5.10 27.18
N ALA A 38 -11.88 5.92 26.16
CA ALA A 38 -11.87 7.37 26.25
C ALA A 38 -12.20 7.98 24.88
N ILE A 39 -12.72 9.20 24.87
CA ILE A 39 -12.88 10.02 23.67
C ILE A 39 -11.93 11.20 23.76
N THR A 40 -11.15 11.45 22.70
CA THR A 40 -10.28 12.63 22.63
C THR A 40 -10.84 13.66 21.66
N SER A 41 -10.92 14.92 22.09
CA SER A 41 -11.06 16.05 21.16
C SER A 41 -9.68 16.34 20.59
N GLN A 42 -9.37 15.70 19.46
CA GLN A 42 -8.04 15.65 18.89
C GLN A 42 -8.07 15.96 17.40
N ASN A 43 -7.01 16.60 16.92
CA ASN A 43 -6.78 16.84 15.50
C ASN A 43 -5.28 16.64 15.18
N THR A 44 -4.88 16.95 13.95
CA THR A 44 -3.50 16.78 13.48
C THR A 44 -2.47 17.62 14.23
N THR A 45 -2.89 18.62 15.00
CA THR A 45 -1.99 19.50 15.78
C THR A 45 -1.86 19.10 17.25
N GLY A 46 -2.69 18.17 17.74
CA GLY A 46 -2.61 17.66 19.11
C GLY A 46 -3.96 17.38 19.76
N ILE A 47 -3.92 17.09 21.05
CA ILE A 47 -5.09 16.78 21.89
C ILE A 47 -5.53 18.03 22.66
N ARG A 48 -6.81 18.40 22.54
CA ARG A 48 -7.42 19.52 23.26
C ARG A 48 -8.04 19.08 24.59
N SER A 49 -8.72 17.94 24.59
CA SER A 49 -9.35 17.38 25.80
C SER A 49 -9.49 15.86 25.69
N ILE A 50 -9.63 15.21 26.85
CA ILE A 50 -9.83 13.78 27.00
C ILE A 50 -11.03 13.58 27.91
N PHE A 51 -12.03 12.85 27.44
CA PHE A 51 -13.17 12.39 28.22
C PHE A 51 -13.04 10.88 28.43
N ALA A 52 -12.74 10.46 29.66
CA ALA A 52 -12.73 9.05 30.00
C ALA A 52 -14.16 8.53 30.13
N LEU A 53 -14.45 7.38 29.52
CA LEU A 53 -15.77 6.77 29.72
C LEU A 53 -15.87 6.23 31.16
N PRO A 54 -17.06 6.28 31.76
CA PRO A 54 -17.34 5.59 33.02
C PRO A 54 -17.03 4.09 32.95
N ASP A 55 -16.54 3.54 34.06
CA ASP A 55 -16.07 2.15 34.15
C ASP A 55 -17.17 1.12 33.84
N ASP A 56 -18.41 1.41 34.27
CA ASP A 56 -19.61 0.62 33.98
C ASP A 56 -19.91 0.59 32.49
N ILE A 57 -19.80 1.71 31.79
CA ILE A 57 -19.99 1.78 30.33
C ILE A 57 -18.90 1.01 29.58
N VAL A 58 -17.65 1.01 30.06
CA VAL A 58 -16.59 0.18 29.48
C VAL A 58 -16.87 -1.31 29.73
N ASN A 59 -17.32 -1.67 30.93
CA ASN A 59 -17.70 -3.04 31.27
C ASN A 59 -18.85 -3.55 30.39
N ASP A 60 -19.88 -2.73 30.18
CA ASP A 60 -21.07 -3.11 29.44
C ASP A 60 -20.77 -3.30 27.95
N GLN A 61 -19.93 -2.45 27.37
CA GLN A 61 -19.42 -2.68 26.00
C GLN A 61 -18.65 -4.00 25.90
N LEU A 62 -17.78 -4.31 26.87
CA LEU A 62 -17.04 -5.58 26.90
C LEU A 62 -17.98 -6.77 27.00
N ASP A 63 -19.00 -6.70 27.87
CA ASP A 63 -19.99 -7.77 28.01
C ASP A 63 -20.81 -7.94 26.75
N ALA A 64 -21.28 -6.84 26.14
CA ALA A 64 -22.06 -6.89 24.89
C ALA A 64 -21.29 -7.60 23.77
N VAL A 65 -20.01 -7.24 23.53
CA VAL A 65 -19.26 -7.82 22.40
C VAL A 65 -18.67 -9.19 22.71
N LEU A 66 -18.17 -9.43 23.93
CA LEU A 66 -17.50 -10.71 24.26
C LEU A 66 -18.49 -11.85 24.55
N SER A 67 -19.73 -11.53 24.95
CA SER A 67 -20.77 -12.55 25.13
C SER A 67 -21.37 -13.04 23.81
N ASP A 68 -21.34 -12.22 22.76
CA ASP A 68 -21.91 -12.53 21.45
C ASP A 68 -20.85 -13.00 20.44
N ILE A 69 -19.69 -12.33 20.38
CA ILE A 69 -18.70 -12.55 19.33
C ILE A 69 -17.45 -13.24 19.88
N LYS A 70 -17.15 -14.42 19.31
CA LYS A 70 -15.85 -15.06 19.50
C LYS A 70 -14.79 -14.39 18.62
N PHE A 71 -13.90 -13.63 19.25
CA PHE A 71 -12.77 -12.96 18.60
C PHE A 71 -11.54 -13.87 18.47
N ASP A 72 -10.86 -13.73 17.33
CA ASP A 72 -9.65 -14.50 17.00
C ASP A 72 -8.39 -13.80 17.54
N ALA A 73 -8.44 -12.47 17.71
CA ALA A 73 -7.44 -11.68 18.42
C ALA A 73 -8.06 -10.47 19.13
N VAL A 74 -7.36 -9.96 20.14
CA VAL A 74 -7.70 -8.72 20.84
C VAL A 74 -6.48 -7.82 20.86
N LYS A 75 -6.69 -6.53 20.57
CA LYS A 75 -5.68 -5.49 20.70
C LYS A 75 -6.11 -4.47 21.75
N THR A 76 -5.19 -4.07 22.62
CA THR A 76 -5.42 -2.94 23.55
C THR A 76 -4.56 -1.75 23.13
N GLY A 77 -5.14 -0.55 23.16
CA GLY A 77 -4.44 0.72 22.91
C GLY A 77 -4.43 1.61 24.15
N MET A 78 -4.84 2.87 24.02
CA MET A 78 -4.98 3.79 25.16
C MET A 78 -6.06 3.28 26.14
N LEU A 79 -5.67 3.03 27.40
CA LEU A 79 -6.58 2.50 28.44
C LEU A 79 -6.93 3.51 29.56
N TYR A 80 -6.21 4.63 29.64
CA TYR A 80 -6.44 5.75 30.55
C TYR A 80 -6.27 5.49 32.07
N SER A 81 -7.02 4.55 32.68
CA SER A 81 -7.08 4.36 34.14
C SER A 81 -6.75 2.93 34.60
N SER A 82 -6.44 2.80 35.90
CA SER A 82 -6.22 1.50 36.57
C SER A 82 -7.46 0.62 36.55
N SER A 83 -8.62 1.22 36.87
CA SER A 83 -9.89 0.51 36.96
C SER A 83 -10.29 -0.12 35.62
N VAL A 84 -10.16 0.63 34.53
CA VAL A 84 -10.40 0.13 33.17
C VAL A 84 -9.46 -1.05 32.84
N ILE A 85 -8.18 -0.96 33.19
CA ILE A 85 -7.21 -2.06 32.97
C ILE A 85 -7.63 -3.33 33.71
N GLU A 86 -8.04 -3.20 34.98
CA GLU A 86 -8.46 -4.33 35.81
C GLU A 86 -9.74 -4.98 35.28
N ILE A 87 -10.71 -4.18 34.85
CA ILE A 87 -11.95 -4.65 34.20
C ILE A 87 -11.60 -5.44 32.93
N ILE A 88 -10.77 -4.87 32.06
CA ILE A 88 -10.34 -5.53 30.81
C ILE A 88 -9.62 -6.84 31.13
N ALA A 89 -8.64 -6.83 32.02
CA ALA A 89 -7.89 -8.04 32.38
C ALA A 89 -8.81 -9.16 32.90
N LYS A 90 -9.78 -8.81 33.77
CA LYS A 90 -10.78 -9.76 34.28
C LYS A 90 -11.63 -10.37 33.15
N LYS A 91 -12.13 -9.55 32.22
CA LYS A 91 -12.94 -10.04 31.09
C LYS A 91 -12.11 -10.90 30.14
N LEU A 92 -10.93 -10.45 29.71
CA LEU A 92 -10.09 -11.21 28.79
C LEU A 92 -9.67 -12.58 29.35
N LYS A 93 -9.43 -12.66 30.67
CA LYS A 93 -9.19 -13.93 31.37
C LYS A 93 -10.44 -14.83 31.37
N ARG A 94 -11.62 -14.28 31.69
CA ARG A 94 -12.90 -15.00 31.68
C ARG A 94 -13.19 -15.62 30.31
N TYR A 95 -12.98 -14.86 29.24
CA TYR A 95 -13.23 -15.30 27.86
C TYR A 95 -12.04 -16.03 27.21
N LYS A 96 -10.96 -16.29 27.96
CA LYS A 96 -9.80 -17.09 27.53
C LYS A 96 -9.17 -16.61 26.22
N VAL A 97 -9.03 -15.29 26.07
CA VAL A 97 -8.41 -14.68 24.89
C VAL A 97 -6.97 -15.16 24.76
N LYS A 98 -6.62 -15.73 23.60
CA LYS A 98 -5.29 -16.30 23.34
C LYS A 98 -4.34 -15.31 22.68
N ASN A 99 -4.81 -14.61 21.66
CA ASN A 99 -4.03 -13.67 20.86
C ASN A 99 -4.24 -12.24 21.36
N LEU A 100 -3.65 -11.91 22.52
CA LEU A 100 -3.70 -10.56 23.08
C LEU A 100 -2.45 -9.77 22.68
N VAL A 101 -2.64 -8.70 21.91
CA VAL A 101 -1.61 -7.71 21.54
C VAL A 101 -1.81 -6.47 22.40
N ILE A 102 -0.81 -6.11 23.19
CA ILE A 102 -0.84 -4.89 24.01
C ILE A 102 0.03 -3.81 23.37
N ASP A 103 -0.56 -2.69 22.98
CA ASP A 103 0.16 -1.46 22.68
C ASP A 103 0.10 -0.55 23.93
N PRO A 104 1.19 -0.44 24.71
CA PRO A 104 1.18 0.20 26.03
C PRO A 104 1.25 1.73 25.92
N VAL A 105 0.23 2.33 25.28
CA VAL A 105 0.15 3.76 25.01
C VAL A 105 0.12 4.55 26.32
N THR A 106 1.21 5.26 26.60
CA THR A 106 1.38 6.00 27.86
C THR A 106 1.33 7.51 27.67
N ILE A 107 1.88 8.01 26.55
CA ILE A 107 1.97 9.43 26.21
C ILE A 107 1.58 9.59 24.74
N SER A 108 0.88 10.68 24.41
CA SER A 108 0.55 11.04 23.04
C SER A 108 1.76 11.60 22.30
N LYS A 109 1.71 11.64 20.96
CA LYS A 109 2.75 12.32 20.16
C LYS A 109 2.89 13.80 20.49
N SER A 110 1.83 14.45 20.98
CA SER A 110 1.85 15.85 21.44
C SER A 110 2.28 16.01 22.90
N GLY A 111 2.72 14.93 23.57
CA GLY A 111 3.25 14.97 24.94
C GLY A 111 2.19 14.87 26.06
N ASN A 112 0.90 14.81 25.74
CA ASN A 112 -0.16 14.63 26.74
C ASN A 112 -0.08 13.24 27.38
N THR A 113 -0.24 13.15 28.71
CA THR A 113 -0.34 11.89 29.45
C THR A 113 -1.63 11.17 29.08
N LEU A 114 -1.52 9.96 28.53
CA LEU A 114 -2.66 9.12 28.10
C LEU A 114 -2.93 7.95 29.04
N LEU A 115 -1.98 7.64 29.93
CA LEU A 115 -2.12 6.66 30.99
C LEU A 115 -1.75 7.31 32.32
N LYS A 116 -2.66 7.31 33.30
CA LYS A 116 -2.35 7.86 34.63
C LYS A 116 -1.18 7.09 35.26
N LYS A 117 -0.30 7.78 36.00
CA LYS A 117 0.90 7.17 36.59
C LYS A 117 0.59 5.92 37.43
N ASN A 118 -0.50 5.94 38.20
CA ASN A 118 -0.94 4.81 39.00
C ASN A 118 -1.44 3.62 38.16
N ALA A 119 -1.84 3.84 36.91
CA ALA A 119 -2.33 2.79 36.01
C ALA A 119 -1.20 1.95 35.38
N VAL A 120 0.05 2.43 35.41
CA VAL A 120 1.21 1.64 34.95
C VAL A 120 1.39 0.37 35.78
N GLN A 121 1.19 0.46 37.10
CA GLN A 121 1.31 -0.70 37.98
C GLN A 121 0.27 -1.77 37.65
N SER A 122 -0.96 -1.35 37.33
CA SER A 122 -2.06 -2.26 36.97
C SER A 122 -1.86 -2.87 35.58
N LEU A 123 -1.26 -2.13 34.64
CA LEU A 123 -0.81 -2.69 33.36
C LEU A 123 0.17 -3.84 33.59
N ILE A 124 1.17 -3.64 34.46
CA ILE A 124 2.19 -4.63 34.81
C ILE A 124 1.61 -5.83 35.54
N SER A 125 0.78 -5.61 36.58
CA SER A 125 0.30 -6.69 37.44
C SER A 125 -0.87 -7.48 36.85
N SER A 126 -1.72 -6.84 36.04
CA SER A 126 -3.02 -7.41 35.65
C SER A 126 -3.09 -7.78 34.18
N LEU A 127 -2.54 -6.96 33.27
CA LEU A 127 -2.77 -7.12 31.83
C LEU A 127 -1.56 -7.69 31.07
N ILE A 128 -0.34 -7.21 31.34
CA ILE A 128 0.89 -7.73 30.72
C ILE A 128 1.01 -9.26 30.84
N PRO A 129 0.71 -9.91 31.99
CA PRO A 129 0.77 -11.37 32.13
C PRO A 129 -0.15 -12.15 31.19
N LEU A 130 -1.19 -11.50 30.64
CA LEU A 130 -2.13 -12.12 29.70
C LEU A 130 -1.67 -11.99 28.25
N SER A 131 -0.68 -11.13 27.96
CA SER A 131 -0.29 -10.79 26.59
C SER A 131 0.40 -11.94 25.86
N LEU A 132 0.02 -12.13 24.60
CA LEU A 132 0.83 -12.88 23.65
C LEU A 132 2.05 -12.04 23.24
N VAL A 133 1.84 -10.75 22.99
CA VAL A 133 2.92 -9.81 22.70
C VAL A 133 2.57 -8.41 23.23
N ILE A 134 3.56 -7.73 23.79
CA ILE A 134 3.50 -6.29 24.08
C ILE A 134 4.41 -5.52 23.12
N THR A 135 3.96 -4.38 22.61
CA THR A 135 4.62 -3.64 21.52
C THR A 135 5.05 -2.21 21.92
N PRO A 136 5.85 -2.01 23.00
CA PRO A 136 6.23 -0.66 23.43
C PRO A 136 7.17 0.02 22.42
N ASN A 137 7.09 1.33 22.31
CA ASN A 137 8.17 2.14 21.73
C ASN A 137 9.34 2.31 22.72
N ILE A 138 10.41 3.00 22.33
CA ILE A 138 11.60 3.22 23.19
C ILE A 138 11.26 3.90 24.53
N GLU A 139 10.42 4.93 24.51
CA GLU A 139 10.04 5.68 25.73
C GLU A 139 9.15 4.83 26.64
N GLU A 140 8.16 4.15 26.06
CA GLU A 140 7.27 3.21 26.76
C GLU A 140 8.06 2.04 27.37
N ALA A 141 9.01 1.48 26.62
CA ALA A 141 9.86 0.40 27.09
C ALA A 141 10.78 0.88 28.22
N GLY A 142 11.30 2.11 28.13
CA GLY A 142 12.11 2.71 29.18
C GLY A 142 11.32 2.95 30.46
N LEU A 143 10.08 3.44 30.34
CA LEU A 143 9.14 3.61 31.45
C LEU A 143 8.84 2.28 32.14
N LEU A 144 8.47 1.25 31.37
CA LEU A 144 8.19 -0.09 31.91
C LEU A 144 9.43 -0.73 32.54
N ALA A 145 10.59 -0.64 31.89
CA ALA A 145 11.83 -1.25 32.36
C ALA A 145 12.55 -0.45 33.47
N GLY A 146 12.07 0.75 33.79
CA GLY A 146 12.69 1.68 34.75
C GLY A 146 14.11 2.06 34.34
N MET A 147 14.35 2.33 33.06
CA MET A 147 15.67 2.68 32.54
C MET A 147 15.60 3.53 31.26
N LYS A 148 16.67 4.28 30.97
CA LYS A 148 16.83 4.90 29.65
C LYS A 148 17.31 3.87 28.64
N ILE A 149 16.91 4.03 27.39
CA ILE A 149 17.27 3.14 26.29
C ILE A 149 17.87 4.01 25.18
N GLY A 150 19.19 3.92 24.97
CA GLY A 150 19.90 4.70 23.96
C GLY A 150 20.45 3.87 22.80
N ASN A 151 20.52 2.55 22.95
CA ASN A 151 21.13 1.65 21.97
C ASN A 151 20.51 0.25 22.02
N LEU A 152 20.95 -0.63 21.11
CA LEU A 152 20.47 -2.01 21.00
C LEU A 152 20.74 -2.85 22.26
N THR A 153 21.85 -2.63 22.96
CA THR A 153 22.17 -3.34 24.21
C THR A 153 21.14 -3.00 25.29
N ASP A 154 20.82 -1.72 25.44
CA ASP A 154 19.78 -1.27 26.37
C ASP A 154 18.41 -1.86 26.02
N MET A 155 18.06 -1.91 24.73
CA MET A 155 16.81 -2.53 24.27
C MET A 155 16.74 -4.01 24.68
N LYS A 156 17.85 -4.77 24.56
CA LYS A 156 17.90 -6.18 24.98
C LYS A 156 17.70 -6.35 26.49
N VAL A 157 18.23 -5.43 27.30
CA VAL A 157 18.05 -5.41 28.76
C VAL A 157 16.60 -5.07 29.10
N ALA A 158 16.04 -4.02 28.49
CA ALA A 158 14.65 -3.61 28.70
C ALA A 158 13.67 -4.72 28.31
N ALA A 159 13.89 -5.38 27.17
CA ALA A 159 13.05 -6.49 26.71
C ALA A 159 13.03 -7.65 27.72
N LYS A 160 14.18 -8.00 28.31
CA LYS A 160 14.26 -9.01 29.38
C LYS A 160 13.52 -8.59 30.64
N LYS A 161 13.64 -7.33 31.07
CA LYS A 161 12.91 -6.81 32.23
C LYS A 161 11.39 -6.86 32.02
N ILE A 162 10.92 -6.40 30.85
CA ILE A 162 9.50 -6.42 30.50
C ILE A 162 8.98 -7.86 30.36
N TYR A 163 9.77 -8.77 29.80
CA TYR A 163 9.39 -10.18 29.71
C TYR A 163 9.16 -10.80 31.10
N ARG A 164 9.99 -10.45 32.10
CA ARG A 164 9.82 -10.90 33.50
C ARG A 164 8.54 -10.39 34.16
N MET A 165 7.86 -9.40 33.58
CA MET A 165 6.54 -8.95 34.04
C MET A 165 5.41 -9.89 33.60
N GLY A 166 5.69 -10.93 32.80
CA GLY A 166 4.73 -11.96 32.41
C GLY A 166 4.32 -11.93 30.93
N ALA A 167 4.83 -10.99 30.13
CA ALA A 167 4.59 -10.99 28.68
C ALA A 167 5.19 -12.25 28.05
N ARG A 168 4.46 -12.92 27.15
CA ARG A 168 5.01 -14.06 26.40
C ARG A 168 6.04 -13.65 25.36
N ASN A 169 5.88 -12.46 24.79
CA ASN A 169 6.81 -11.87 23.84
C ASN A 169 6.87 -10.34 24.03
N VAL A 170 8.04 -9.75 23.81
CA VAL A 170 8.23 -8.29 23.90
C VAL A 170 8.80 -7.79 22.58
N LEU A 171 8.07 -6.90 21.91
CA LEU A 171 8.49 -6.24 20.67
C LEU A 171 8.76 -4.76 20.92
N ILE A 172 10.01 -4.39 21.14
CA ILE A 172 10.40 -2.98 21.32
C ILE A 172 10.57 -2.32 19.95
N LYS A 173 9.76 -1.30 19.67
CA LYS A 173 9.81 -0.49 18.45
C LYS A 173 10.92 0.56 18.55
N GLY A 174 11.96 0.45 17.74
CA GLY A 174 13.18 1.26 17.88
C GLY A 174 13.40 2.35 16.81
N GLY A 175 12.39 2.64 15.98
CA GLY A 175 12.50 3.63 14.89
C GLY A 175 12.96 5.04 15.29
N HIS A 176 12.86 5.41 16.57
CA HIS A 176 13.30 6.71 17.12
C HIS A 176 14.78 6.75 17.52
N LEU A 177 15.47 5.60 17.60
CA LEU A 177 16.91 5.59 17.88
C LEU A 177 17.69 6.17 16.71
N LYS A 178 18.86 6.78 17.01
CA LYS A 178 19.81 7.22 16.00
C LYS A 178 20.39 6.00 15.27
N GLY A 179 20.57 6.12 13.95
CA GLY A 179 21.04 5.03 13.09
C GLY A 179 19.92 4.29 12.38
N LEU A 180 20.16 3.01 12.07
CA LEU A 180 19.19 2.15 11.37
C LEU A 180 17.95 1.93 12.25
N PRO A 181 16.73 2.16 11.74
CA PRO A 181 15.51 1.91 12.51
C PRO A 181 15.31 0.40 12.67
N LEU A 182 15.46 -0.07 13.91
CA LEU A 182 15.46 -1.49 14.26
C LEU A 182 14.41 -1.77 15.32
N ASP A 183 13.57 -2.78 15.10
CA ASP A 183 12.68 -3.30 16.13
C ASP A 183 13.26 -4.61 16.70
N LEU A 184 13.09 -4.83 18.00
CA LEU A 184 13.63 -5.98 18.72
C LEU A 184 12.50 -6.83 19.29
N LEU A 185 12.37 -8.07 18.81
CA LEU A 185 11.52 -9.08 19.43
C LEU A 185 12.34 -9.96 20.38
N TYR A 186 11.84 -10.16 21.59
CA TYR A 186 12.35 -11.14 22.55
C TYR A 186 11.24 -12.12 22.94
N ASP A 187 11.49 -13.41 22.75
CA ASP A 187 10.55 -14.52 23.02
C ASP A 187 10.84 -15.27 24.34
N GLY A 188 11.70 -14.69 25.19
CA GLY A 188 12.21 -15.32 26.40
C GLY A 188 13.50 -16.13 26.21
N LYS A 189 13.83 -16.51 24.96
CA LYS A 189 15.04 -17.30 24.64
C LYS A 189 15.97 -16.57 23.68
N LYS A 190 15.42 -16.05 22.59
CA LYS A 190 16.17 -15.47 21.46
C LYS A 190 15.71 -14.04 21.20
N TYR A 191 16.64 -13.27 20.65
CA TYR A 191 16.38 -11.95 20.09
C TYR A 191 16.25 -12.07 18.58
N THR A 192 15.19 -11.49 18.01
CA THR A 192 15.02 -11.33 16.56
C THR A 192 14.97 -9.85 16.24
N LEU A 193 15.79 -9.41 15.28
CA LEU A 193 15.84 -8.03 14.82
C LEU A 193 15.02 -7.88 13.55
N TYR A 194 14.27 -6.78 13.47
CA TYR A 194 13.56 -6.39 12.26
C TYR A 194 14.08 -5.03 11.81
N GLU A 195 14.88 -5.05 10.76
CA GLU A 195 15.36 -3.84 10.10
C GLU A 195 14.21 -3.18 9.35
N GLY A 196 14.25 -1.86 9.29
CA GLY A 196 13.34 -1.08 8.46
C GLY A 196 14.08 0.02 7.71
N THR A 197 13.33 0.74 6.88
CA THR A 197 13.83 1.93 6.19
C THR A 197 13.36 3.18 6.89
N ARG A 198 14.25 4.16 7.10
CA ARG A 198 13.84 5.47 7.63
C ARG A 198 13.16 6.25 6.49
N ILE A 199 11.89 6.59 6.68
CA ILE A 199 11.10 7.34 5.72
C ILE A 199 11.02 8.79 6.22
N ASP A 200 11.42 9.74 5.38
CA ASP A 200 11.39 11.16 5.71
C ASP A 200 9.98 11.72 5.52
N THR A 201 9.18 11.67 6.58
CA THR A 201 7.84 12.26 6.61
C THR A 201 7.48 12.69 8.02
N LYS A 202 6.76 13.83 8.13
CA LYS A 202 6.18 14.30 9.39
C LYS A 202 4.89 13.52 9.75
N ASN A 203 4.26 12.89 8.76
CA ASN A 203 2.95 12.27 8.87
C ASN A 203 3.09 10.88 9.49
N THR A 204 3.20 10.86 10.81
CA THR A 204 3.48 9.63 11.55
C THR A 204 2.39 9.28 12.55
N HIS A 205 1.30 10.05 12.58
CA HIS A 205 0.24 9.92 13.57
C HIS A 205 -0.44 8.56 13.52
N GLY A 206 -0.65 7.93 14.68
CA GLY A 206 -1.32 6.63 14.81
C GLY A 206 -0.60 5.40 14.26
N ILE A 207 0.64 5.52 13.78
CA ILE A 207 1.42 4.37 13.26
C ILE A 207 1.55 3.24 14.29
N GLY A 208 1.75 3.57 15.57
CA GLY A 208 1.85 2.55 16.63
C GLY A 208 0.55 1.74 16.79
N CYS A 209 -0.59 2.43 16.72
CA CYS A 209 -1.91 1.80 16.80
C CYS A 209 -2.16 0.91 15.58
N ALA A 210 -1.93 1.44 14.37
CA ALA A 210 -2.02 0.67 13.13
C ALA A 210 -1.11 -0.56 13.15
N PHE A 211 0.15 -0.41 13.54
CA PHE A 211 1.13 -1.50 13.57
C PHE A 211 0.69 -2.65 14.49
N SER A 212 0.25 -2.34 15.71
CA SER A 212 -0.23 -3.35 16.66
C SER A 212 -1.55 -3.99 16.20
N ALA A 213 -2.45 -3.23 15.56
CA ALA A 213 -3.68 -3.77 14.98
C ALA A 213 -3.42 -4.70 13.78
N ILE A 214 -2.43 -4.40 12.93
CA ILE A 214 -2.01 -5.27 11.84
C ILE A 214 -1.40 -6.56 12.38
N ILE A 215 -0.57 -6.49 13.43
CA ILE A 215 -0.03 -7.69 14.10
C ILE A 215 -1.18 -8.55 14.64
N ALA A 216 -2.15 -7.94 15.34
CA ALA A 216 -3.31 -8.67 15.85
C ALA A 216 -4.12 -9.34 14.73
N SER A 217 -4.25 -8.68 13.57
CA SER A 217 -4.93 -9.21 12.39
C SER A 217 -4.21 -10.42 11.80
N TYR A 218 -2.88 -10.35 11.61
CA TYR A 218 -2.12 -11.51 11.13
C TYR A 218 -2.15 -12.70 12.11
N LEU A 219 -2.11 -12.42 13.42
CA LEU A 219 -2.27 -13.45 14.44
C LEU A 219 -3.66 -14.09 14.42
N ALA A 220 -4.71 -13.30 14.15
CA ALA A 220 -6.07 -13.80 13.95
C ALA A 220 -6.21 -14.71 12.71
N ILE A 221 -5.34 -14.52 11.71
CA ILE A 221 -5.23 -15.38 10.51
C ILE A 221 -4.28 -16.59 10.75
N ASN A 222 -3.79 -16.78 11.98
CA ASN A 222 -2.85 -17.84 12.38
C ASN A 222 -1.44 -17.75 11.76
N TYR A 223 -1.00 -16.56 11.37
CA TYR A 223 0.41 -16.35 11.03
C TYR A 223 1.28 -16.50 12.28
N SER A 224 2.55 -16.90 12.08
CA SER A 224 3.52 -16.84 13.16
C SER A 224 3.72 -15.40 13.62
N LEU A 225 4.06 -15.17 14.89
CA LEU A 225 4.32 -13.83 15.40
C LEU A 225 5.41 -13.11 14.59
N LYS A 226 6.42 -13.86 14.11
CA LYS A 226 7.50 -13.28 13.31
C LYS A 226 7.03 -12.79 11.95
N ASP A 227 6.20 -13.59 11.28
CA ASP A 227 5.63 -13.20 9.98
C ASP A 227 4.62 -12.05 10.15
N ALA A 228 3.82 -12.07 11.23
CA ALA A 228 2.91 -11.00 11.57
C ALA A 228 3.65 -9.66 11.72
N ILE A 229 4.80 -9.65 12.41
CA ILE A 229 5.64 -8.45 12.58
C ILE A 229 6.27 -8.02 11.25
N SER A 230 6.83 -8.98 10.49
CA SER A 230 7.45 -8.68 9.19
C SER A 230 6.45 -8.04 8.22
N ASN A 231 5.24 -8.61 8.12
CA ASN A 231 4.20 -8.08 7.25
C ASN A 231 3.65 -6.75 7.76
N ALA A 232 3.48 -6.58 9.08
CA ALA A 232 3.09 -5.31 9.66
C ALA A 232 4.08 -4.18 9.32
N LYS A 233 5.39 -4.45 9.36
CA LYS A 233 6.40 -3.46 8.95
C LYS A 233 6.27 -3.08 7.49
N LYS A 234 6.09 -4.05 6.59
CA LYS A 234 5.92 -3.79 5.15
C LYS A 234 4.72 -2.88 4.87
N ILE A 235 3.58 -3.14 5.51
CA ILE A 235 2.38 -2.32 5.35
C ILE A 235 2.64 -0.90 5.87
N ILE A 236 3.19 -0.76 7.08
CA ILE A 236 3.47 0.56 7.67
C ILE A 236 4.49 1.35 6.85
N GLU A 237 5.54 0.71 6.33
CA GLU A 237 6.51 1.35 5.45
C GLU A 237 5.87 1.82 4.14
N SER A 238 4.96 1.03 3.57
CA SER A 238 4.20 1.45 2.39
C SER A 238 3.29 2.65 2.69
N SER A 239 2.54 2.59 3.79
CA SER A 239 1.66 3.68 4.22
C SER A 239 2.45 4.97 4.46
N LEU A 240 3.61 4.88 5.11
CA LEU A 240 4.48 6.03 5.38
C LEU A 240 4.99 6.69 4.09
N LYS A 241 5.35 5.90 3.07
CA LYS A 241 5.80 6.42 1.76
C LYS A 241 4.69 7.19 1.04
N ASN A 242 3.44 6.77 1.25
CA ASN A 242 2.25 7.33 0.61
C ASN A 242 1.48 8.28 1.55
N ALA A 243 2.10 8.76 2.64
CA ALA A 243 1.40 9.56 3.64
C ALA A 243 1.10 10.97 3.11
N GLU A 244 -0.17 11.35 3.10
CA GLU A 244 -0.64 12.65 2.59
C GLU A 244 -0.68 13.73 3.67
N ASP A 245 -0.45 14.98 3.28
CA ASP A 245 -0.58 16.14 4.15
C ASP A 245 -2.06 16.51 4.36
N ILE A 246 -2.67 15.91 5.38
CA ILE A 246 -4.03 16.22 5.82
C ILE A 246 -3.96 17.11 7.07
N GLY A 247 -4.71 18.21 7.07
CA GLY A 247 -4.74 19.16 8.17
C GLY A 247 -3.47 20.03 8.26
N LYS A 248 -3.28 20.69 9.41
CA LYS A 248 -2.18 21.66 9.62
C LYS A 248 -0.97 21.07 10.37
N GLY A 249 -1.04 19.82 10.79
CA GLY A 249 -0.03 19.20 11.65
C GLY A 249 0.44 17.85 11.11
N GLN A 250 0.56 16.85 11.99
CA GLN A 250 0.94 15.50 11.59
C GLN A 250 -0.31 14.69 11.25
N SER A 251 -0.42 14.24 10.00
CA SER A 251 -1.50 13.36 9.58
C SER A 251 -1.17 11.88 9.85
N SER A 252 -2.17 11.02 9.65
CA SER A 252 -2.03 9.57 9.75
C SER A 252 -1.81 8.96 8.37
N PRO A 253 -0.80 8.11 8.18
CA PRO A 253 -0.64 7.31 6.97
C PRO A 253 -1.84 6.40 6.71
N ASP A 254 -2.26 6.30 5.45
CA ASP A 254 -3.35 5.40 5.09
C ASP A 254 -2.88 3.92 5.03
N THR A 255 -3.45 3.12 5.93
CA THR A 255 -3.21 1.67 6.00
C THR A 255 -3.91 0.87 4.89
N ASN A 256 -4.83 1.50 4.15
CA ASN A 256 -5.47 0.91 2.97
C ASN A 256 -4.68 1.14 1.67
N SER A 257 -3.64 1.98 1.69
CA SER A 257 -2.90 2.36 0.47
C SER A 257 -2.38 1.15 -0.32
N TRP A 258 -1.95 0.08 0.35
CA TRP A 258 -1.52 -1.16 -0.31
C TRP A 258 -2.67 -1.91 -0.99
N VAL A 259 -3.87 -1.92 -0.40
CA VAL A 259 -5.07 -2.55 -0.99
C VAL A 259 -5.47 -1.81 -2.26
N VAL A 260 -5.44 -0.48 -2.21
CA VAL A 260 -5.75 0.38 -3.35
C VAL A 260 -4.74 0.17 -4.48
N ASP A 261 -3.44 0.08 -4.16
CA ASP A 261 -2.41 -0.20 -5.17
C ASP A 261 -2.53 -1.60 -5.79
N GLU A 262 -2.84 -2.63 -4.99
CA GLU A 262 -3.12 -3.99 -5.49
C GLU A 262 -4.35 -4.02 -6.40
N ALA A 263 -5.44 -3.33 -6.03
CA ALA A 263 -6.62 -3.22 -6.87
C ALA A 263 -6.32 -2.52 -8.20
N MET A 264 -5.56 -1.42 -8.18
CA MET A 264 -5.11 -0.74 -9.40
C MET A 264 -4.20 -1.62 -10.27
N SER A 265 -3.34 -2.44 -9.64
CA SER A 265 -2.50 -3.42 -10.32
C SER A 265 -3.35 -4.44 -11.08
N TYR A 266 -4.37 -4.99 -10.42
CA TYR A 266 -5.31 -5.94 -11.01
C TYR A 266 -6.11 -5.31 -12.15
N GLU A 267 -6.63 -4.10 -11.97
CA GLU A 267 -7.38 -3.37 -13.01
C GLU A 267 -6.56 -3.20 -14.30
N ALA A 268 -5.30 -2.79 -14.19
CA ALA A 268 -4.42 -2.61 -15.34
C ALA A 268 -4.13 -3.95 -16.06
N ILE A 269 -3.87 -5.02 -15.30
CA ILE A 269 -3.63 -6.37 -15.85
C ILE A 269 -4.88 -6.88 -16.58
N GLU A 270 -6.05 -6.77 -15.97
CA GLU A 270 -7.30 -7.23 -16.58
C GLU A 270 -7.70 -6.40 -17.80
N ASP A 271 -7.49 -5.08 -17.80
CA ASP A 271 -7.73 -4.24 -18.97
C ASP A 271 -6.83 -4.64 -20.15
N ALA A 272 -5.54 -4.88 -19.92
CA ALA A 272 -4.63 -5.40 -20.95
C ALA A 272 -5.07 -6.79 -21.46
N LYS A 273 -5.53 -7.67 -20.57
CA LYS A 273 -6.01 -9.02 -20.92
C LYS A 273 -7.29 -8.98 -21.75
N LYS A 274 -8.26 -8.14 -21.37
CA LYS A 274 -9.50 -7.92 -22.13
C LYS A 274 -9.20 -7.36 -23.52
N ALA A 275 -8.28 -6.42 -23.63
CA ALA A 275 -7.83 -5.88 -24.91
C ALA A 275 -7.20 -6.95 -25.80
N TYR A 276 -6.37 -7.83 -25.23
CA TYR A 276 -5.83 -8.99 -25.97
C TYR A 276 -6.94 -9.93 -26.46
N ASN A 277 -7.86 -10.34 -25.59
CA ASN A 277 -8.96 -11.24 -25.98
C ASN A 277 -9.80 -10.65 -27.11
N LEU A 278 -10.14 -9.36 -27.00
CA LEU A 278 -10.86 -8.64 -28.04
C LEU A 278 -10.12 -8.67 -29.38
N LEU A 279 -8.80 -8.50 -29.38
CA LEU A 279 -7.99 -8.58 -30.59
C LEU A 279 -7.83 -10.02 -31.08
N ALA A 280 -7.67 -11.00 -30.20
CA ALA A 280 -7.43 -12.41 -30.56
C ALA A 280 -8.67 -13.08 -31.17
N GLU A 281 -9.87 -12.65 -30.78
CA GLU A 281 -11.14 -13.06 -31.39
C GLU A 281 -11.34 -12.47 -32.80
N ASN A 282 -10.49 -11.52 -33.21
CA ASN A 282 -10.55 -10.86 -34.50
C ASN A 282 -9.27 -11.14 -35.32
N SER A 283 -9.40 -11.28 -36.64
CA SER A 283 -8.25 -11.50 -37.53
C SER A 283 -7.41 -10.22 -37.71
N VAL A 284 -6.55 -9.91 -36.73
CA VAL A 284 -5.68 -8.72 -36.70
C VAL A 284 -4.19 -9.04 -36.91
N GLY A 285 -3.84 -10.29 -37.25
CA GLY A 285 -2.46 -10.72 -37.47
C GLY A 285 -1.72 -9.86 -38.51
N ASP A 286 -2.44 -9.36 -39.52
CA ASP A 286 -1.88 -8.44 -40.50
C ASP A 286 -1.38 -7.12 -39.91
N LEU A 287 -1.84 -6.72 -38.73
CA LEU A 287 -1.39 -5.50 -38.05
C LEU A 287 -0.16 -5.72 -37.16
N VAL A 288 0.29 -6.96 -36.96
CA VAL A 288 1.45 -7.25 -36.10
C VAL A 288 2.77 -7.03 -36.87
N ALA A 289 3.64 -6.22 -36.26
CA ALA A 289 4.99 -5.87 -36.74
C ALA A 289 5.97 -7.05 -36.62
N GLU A 290 7.16 -6.95 -37.24
CA GLU A 290 8.20 -7.99 -37.13
C GLU A 290 8.74 -8.08 -35.70
N VAL A 291 8.96 -6.92 -35.05
CA VAL A 291 9.27 -6.85 -33.61
C VAL A 291 8.07 -7.13 -32.71
N GLN A 292 6.99 -7.69 -33.27
CA GLN A 292 5.79 -8.12 -32.58
C GLN A 292 4.96 -6.95 -32.00
N MET A 293 3.79 -7.30 -31.46
CA MET A 293 2.85 -6.37 -30.83
C MET A 293 2.99 -6.42 -29.32
N ASN A 294 2.73 -5.31 -28.63
CA ASN A 294 2.47 -5.33 -27.20
C ASN A 294 1.28 -4.43 -26.88
N ILE A 295 0.54 -4.84 -25.86
CA ILE A 295 -0.60 -4.12 -25.31
C ILE A 295 -0.17 -3.67 -23.92
N VAL A 296 -0.23 -2.37 -23.67
CA VAL A 296 0.08 -1.81 -22.36
C VAL A 296 -1.13 -1.14 -21.73
N SER A 297 -1.27 -1.32 -20.42
CA SER A 297 -2.29 -0.66 -19.59
C SER A 297 -1.68 -0.14 -18.30
N ALA A 298 -2.04 1.07 -17.88
CA ALA A 298 -1.45 1.75 -16.73
C ALA A 298 -2.31 1.64 -15.47
N LYS A 299 -1.66 1.53 -14.30
CA LYS A 299 -2.32 1.88 -13.02
C LYS A 299 -2.83 3.32 -13.06
N ARG A 300 -3.84 3.62 -12.24
CA ARG A 300 -4.40 4.98 -12.10
C ARG A 300 -3.34 6.02 -11.70
N ASN A 301 -2.46 5.64 -10.79
CA ASN A 301 -1.34 6.41 -10.25
C ASN A 301 0.01 6.11 -10.94
N ALA A 302 0.02 5.53 -12.15
CA ALA A 302 1.27 5.10 -12.78
C ALA A 302 2.25 6.26 -13.06
N GLU A 303 3.46 6.15 -12.54
CA GLU A 303 4.56 7.13 -12.73
C GLU A 303 5.83 6.49 -13.31
N LYS A 304 6.01 5.19 -13.10
CA LYS A 304 7.18 4.42 -13.56
C LYS A 304 6.76 3.21 -14.40
N VAL A 305 7.76 2.61 -15.06
CA VAL A 305 7.57 1.44 -15.92
C VAL A 305 6.91 0.27 -15.18
N ASP A 306 7.27 0.08 -13.92
CA ASP A 306 6.72 -1.00 -13.08
C ASP A 306 5.23 -0.82 -12.76
N ASP A 307 4.64 0.34 -13.06
CA ASP A 307 3.21 0.60 -12.86
C ASP A 307 2.39 0.32 -14.14
N ILE A 308 3.04 -0.21 -15.18
CA ILE A 308 2.41 -0.50 -16.47
C ILE A 308 2.35 -2.01 -16.69
N ALA A 309 1.14 -2.55 -16.88
CA ALA A 309 0.92 -3.92 -17.28
C ALA A 309 1.23 -4.08 -18.77
N ALA A 310 1.92 -5.16 -19.13
CA ALA A 310 2.24 -5.51 -20.51
C ALA A 310 2.35 -7.03 -20.68
N PHE A 311 2.36 -7.53 -21.92
CA PHE A 311 2.59 -8.94 -22.19
C PHE A 311 4.09 -9.28 -22.21
N PRO A 312 4.59 -10.14 -21.30
CA PRO A 312 5.96 -10.64 -21.33
C PRO A 312 6.21 -11.44 -22.61
N GLY A 313 7.34 -11.20 -23.27
CA GLY A 313 7.66 -11.87 -24.55
C GLY A 313 6.86 -11.35 -25.74
N ARG A 314 6.00 -10.32 -25.55
CA ARG A 314 5.15 -9.70 -26.57
C ARG A 314 4.13 -10.68 -27.19
N ILE A 315 3.31 -10.15 -28.09
CA ILE A 315 2.25 -10.85 -28.80
C ILE A 315 2.71 -11.07 -30.24
N PHE A 316 2.80 -12.34 -30.65
CA PHE A 316 3.22 -12.73 -32.00
C PHE A 316 2.02 -13.14 -32.85
N LYS A 317 2.25 -13.34 -34.15
CA LYS A 317 1.20 -13.78 -35.09
C LYS A 317 1.50 -15.16 -35.67
N ILE A 318 0.44 -15.89 -35.99
CA ILE A 318 0.48 -17.02 -36.92
C ILE A 318 -0.67 -16.79 -37.90
N ASN A 319 -0.34 -16.57 -39.17
CA ASN A 319 -1.28 -16.11 -40.19
C ASN A 319 -2.00 -14.82 -39.77
N ASP A 320 -3.33 -14.84 -39.80
CA ASP A 320 -4.21 -13.71 -39.48
C ASP A 320 -4.56 -13.62 -37.99
N LYS A 321 -4.05 -14.54 -37.15
CA LYS A 321 -4.32 -14.60 -35.71
C LYS A 321 -3.12 -14.19 -34.87
N ILE A 322 -3.39 -13.76 -33.64
CA ILE A 322 -2.39 -13.36 -32.66
C ILE A 322 -2.35 -14.33 -31.48
N TYR A 323 -1.17 -14.46 -30.87
CA TYR A 323 -0.88 -15.39 -29.78
C TYR A 323 0.05 -14.75 -28.76
N THR A 324 -0.06 -15.16 -27.51
CA THR A 324 0.86 -14.80 -26.42
C THR A 324 1.26 -16.06 -25.65
N HIS A 325 2.46 -16.06 -25.08
CA HIS A 325 2.93 -17.15 -24.23
C HIS A 325 2.46 -17.00 -22.76
N SER A 326 2.12 -15.78 -22.33
CA SER A 326 1.81 -15.51 -20.92
C SER A 326 0.75 -14.42 -20.75
N SER A 327 0.15 -14.38 -19.55
CA SER A 327 -0.74 -13.29 -19.14
C SER A 327 0.05 -12.00 -18.90
N PRO A 328 -0.60 -10.83 -19.04
CA PRO A 328 0.09 -9.57 -18.81
C PRO A 328 0.52 -9.45 -17.34
N ARG A 329 1.65 -8.78 -17.11
CA ARG A 329 2.17 -8.45 -15.77
C ARG A 329 2.71 -7.04 -15.76
N LEU A 330 2.72 -6.42 -14.59
CA LEU A 330 3.35 -5.13 -14.36
C LEU A 330 4.85 -5.16 -14.69
N GLY A 331 5.38 -4.08 -15.27
CA GLY A 331 6.79 -3.92 -15.61
C GLY A 331 7.29 -4.82 -16.75
N ALA A 332 6.42 -5.59 -17.40
CA ALA A 332 6.82 -6.60 -18.39
C ALA A 332 7.33 -6.03 -19.73
N SER A 333 7.17 -4.73 -19.98
CA SER A 333 7.65 -4.07 -21.20
C SER A 333 8.14 -2.66 -20.91
N SER A 334 9.46 -2.47 -20.93
CA SER A 334 10.06 -1.14 -20.74
C SER A 334 9.73 -0.19 -21.90
N HIS A 335 9.69 -0.70 -23.14
CA HIS A 335 9.54 0.14 -24.31
C HIS A 335 8.14 0.77 -24.41
N MET A 336 7.09 -0.04 -24.41
CA MET A 336 5.73 0.48 -24.55
C MET A 336 5.23 1.15 -23.27
N ALA A 337 5.74 0.75 -22.09
CA ALA A 337 5.44 1.44 -20.84
C ALA A 337 5.88 2.91 -20.89
N ARG A 338 7.08 3.20 -21.37
CA ARG A 338 7.55 4.60 -21.43
C ARG A 338 6.81 5.44 -22.47
N VAL A 339 6.41 4.84 -23.60
CA VAL A 339 5.51 5.46 -24.58
C VAL A 339 4.20 5.88 -23.92
N LEU A 340 3.58 4.98 -23.16
CA LEU A 340 2.33 5.28 -22.45
C LEU A 340 2.54 6.32 -21.35
N LEU A 341 3.64 6.25 -20.59
CA LEU A 341 3.97 7.26 -19.57
C LEU A 341 4.19 8.65 -20.18
N ALA A 342 4.84 8.73 -21.36
CA ALA A 342 5.02 10.00 -22.07
C ALA A 342 3.68 10.61 -22.50
N ALA A 343 2.75 9.78 -23.01
CA ALA A 343 1.38 10.21 -23.30
C ALA A 343 0.63 10.67 -22.04
N ARG A 344 0.76 9.93 -20.92
CA ARG A 344 0.12 10.25 -19.64
C ARG A 344 0.58 11.55 -18.99
N LYS A 345 1.85 11.92 -19.19
CA LYS A 345 2.38 13.22 -18.76
C LYS A 345 1.67 14.39 -19.46
N PHE A 346 1.20 14.17 -20.68
CA PHE A 346 0.45 15.15 -21.45
C PHE A 346 -1.05 15.09 -21.14
N ASP A 347 -1.63 13.89 -21.09
CA ASP A 347 -3.04 13.65 -20.79
C ASP A 347 -3.22 12.47 -19.82
N LYS A 348 -3.56 12.78 -18.57
CA LYS A 348 -3.75 11.78 -17.49
C LYS A 348 -4.92 10.82 -17.72
N THR A 349 -5.79 11.10 -18.71
CA THR A 349 -6.93 10.23 -19.06
C THR A 349 -6.55 9.04 -19.95
N ILE A 350 -5.32 9.01 -20.47
CA ILE A 350 -4.83 7.91 -21.31
C ILE A 350 -4.31 6.78 -20.42
N PHE A 351 -4.93 5.59 -20.51
CA PHE A 351 -4.50 4.41 -19.73
C PHE A 351 -4.01 3.27 -20.59
N GLY A 352 -4.23 3.29 -21.91
CA GLY A 352 -3.82 2.21 -22.79
C GLY A 352 -3.03 2.68 -24.00
N ALA A 353 -2.14 1.80 -24.47
CA ALA A 353 -1.54 1.93 -25.79
C ALA A 353 -1.24 0.55 -26.40
N ILE A 354 -1.28 0.47 -27.72
CA ILE A 354 -0.93 -0.74 -28.48
C ILE A 354 -0.06 -0.35 -29.67
N ASN A 355 1.02 -1.10 -29.92
CA ASN A 355 1.85 -0.91 -31.10
C ASN A 355 1.47 -1.87 -32.23
N ILE A 356 1.36 -1.35 -33.44
CA ILE A 356 1.07 -2.09 -34.66
C ILE A 356 2.07 -1.73 -35.77
N LYS A 357 2.17 -2.58 -36.79
CA LYS A 357 3.08 -2.38 -37.93
C LYS A 357 2.79 -1.06 -38.63
N TYR A 358 3.82 -0.44 -39.15
CA TYR A 358 3.67 0.70 -40.03
C TYR A 358 3.46 0.27 -41.49
N SER A 359 2.52 0.93 -42.17
CA SER A 359 2.45 0.98 -43.64
C SER A 359 1.64 2.20 -44.08
N PRO A 360 1.84 2.71 -45.31
CA PRO A 360 1.02 3.81 -45.83
C PRO A 360 -0.49 3.49 -45.84
N SER A 361 -0.87 2.23 -46.11
CA SER A 361 -2.26 1.79 -46.07
C SER A 361 -2.84 1.81 -44.66
N ILE A 362 -2.07 1.39 -43.64
CA ILE A 362 -2.49 1.49 -42.23
C ILE A 362 -2.71 2.94 -41.81
N ILE A 363 -1.82 3.86 -42.18
CA ILE A 363 -2.00 5.29 -41.86
C ILE A 363 -3.25 5.86 -42.55
N SER A 364 -3.50 5.46 -43.80
CA SER A 364 -4.72 5.83 -44.52
C SER A 364 -5.97 5.29 -43.81
N ALA A 365 -5.94 4.02 -43.37
CA ALA A 365 -7.04 3.40 -42.63
C ALA A 365 -7.28 4.07 -41.26
N CYS A 366 -6.22 4.48 -40.54
CA CYS A 366 -6.36 5.27 -39.31
C CYS A 366 -7.15 6.56 -39.56
N ARG A 367 -6.81 7.30 -40.63
CA ARG A 367 -7.52 8.54 -40.99
C ARG A 367 -8.96 8.27 -41.42
N LYS A 368 -9.21 7.22 -42.22
CA LYS A 368 -10.58 6.79 -42.62
C LYS A 368 -11.43 6.39 -41.42
N ALA A 369 -10.82 5.81 -40.39
CA ALA A 369 -11.49 5.46 -39.13
C ALA A 369 -11.79 6.69 -38.24
N GLY A 370 -11.49 7.91 -38.69
CA GLY A 370 -11.72 9.16 -37.95
C GLY A 370 -10.72 9.42 -36.83
N LEU A 371 -9.58 8.72 -36.82
CA LEU A 371 -8.57 8.87 -35.76
C LEU A 371 -7.64 10.06 -36.04
N LYS A 372 -7.29 10.81 -34.99
CA LYS A 372 -6.29 11.88 -35.09
C LYS A 372 -4.90 11.27 -35.15
N VAL A 373 -4.23 11.39 -36.31
CA VAL A 373 -2.92 10.79 -36.58
C VAL A 373 -1.83 11.85 -36.66
N MET A 374 -0.74 11.66 -35.92
CA MET A 374 0.46 12.52 -35.98
C MET A 374 1.74 11.69 -36.20
N GLU A 375 2.75 12.33 -36.79
CA GLU A 375 4.03 11.72 -37.15
C GLU A 375 5.17 12.38 -36.38
N PHE A 376 6.21 11.61 -36.03
CA PHE A 376 7.53 12.17 -35.75
C PHE A 376 8.61 11.49 -36.60
N SER A 377 9.67 12.25 -36.88
CA SER A 377 10.86 11.76 -37.57
C SER A 377 11.95 11.44 -36.56
N ARG A 378 12.56 10.25 -36.70
CA ARG A 378 13.73 9.87 -35.89
C ARG A 378 15.01 10.61 -36.31
N LYS A 379 15.00 11.29 -37.46
CA LYS A 379 16.14 12.12 -37.89
C LYS A 379 16.30 13.36 -37.00
N ASP A 380 15.20 13.81 -36.40
CA ASP A 380 15.17 15.00 -35.55
C ASP A 380 15.56 14.66 -34.09
N GLU A 381 15.90 13.39 -33.81
CA GLU A 381 16.29 12.92 -32.49
C GLU A 381 17.64 13.52 -32.05
N PRO A 382 17.70 14.26 -30.92
CA PRO A 382 18.94 14.85 -30.43
C PRO A 382 20.01 13.79 -30.14
N LEU A 383 21.28 14.12 -30.43
CA LEU A 383 22.42 13.21 -30.25
C LEU A 383 22.58 12.71 -28.79
N SER A 384 22.12 13.48 -27.81
CA SER A 384 22.12 13.10 -26.39
C SER A 384 21.20 11.91 -26.06
N PHE A 385 20.13 11.70 -26.83
CA PHE A 385 19.17 10.60 -26.64
C PHE A 385 19.56 9.32 -27.39
N LYS A 386 20.45 9.41 -28.40
CA LYS A 386 20.91 8.25 -29.17
C LYS A 386 21.82 7.29 -28.39
N LYS A 387 22.41 7.72 -27.27
CA LYS A 387 23.39 6.93 -26.48
C LYS A 387 22.79 6.04 -25.39
N LYS A 388 21.49 6.14 -25.08
CA LYS A 388 20.82 5.33 -24.04
C LYS A 388 19.62 4.58 -24.61
N GLU A 389 19.67 3.24 -24.57
CA GLU A 389 18.64 2.39 -25.13
C GLU A 389 17.26 2.64 -24.48
N GLY A 390 16.29 2.99 -25.33
CA GLY A 390 14.91 3.23 -24.93
C GLY A 390 14.57 4.63 -24.40
N GLN A 391 15.49 5.62 -24.45
CA GLN A 391 15.14 7.04 -24.26
C GLN A 391 14.66 7.71 -25.56
N SER A 392 15.02 7.17 -26.73
CA SER A 392 14.63 7.69 -28.05
C SER A 392 13.12 7.79 -28.30
N LEU A 393 12.33 6.97 -27.63
CA LEU A 393 10.92 6.76 -27.97
C LEU A 393 9.99 7.65 -27.14
N ASP A 394 10.36 7.87 -25.87
CA ASP A 394 9.76 8.88 -25.00
C ASP A 394 9.89 10.26 -25.64
N TRP A 395 11.08 10.57 -26.17
CA TRP A 395 11.34 11.80 -26.90
C TRP A 395 10.44 11.94 -28.13
N GLY A 396 10.32 10.90 -28.95
CA GLY A 396 9.53 10.97 -30.19
C GLY A 396 8.06 11.30 -29.93
N VAL A 397 7.47 10.66 -28.90
CA VAL A 397 6.11 10.97 -28.45
C VAL A 397 6.03 12.38 -27.87
N GLN A 398 6.95 12.78 -27.00
CA GLN A 398 6.99 14.13 -26.43
C GLN A 398 7.15 15.23 -27.49
N ALA A 399 7.93 14.99 -28.54
CA ALA A 399 8.16 15.91 -29.64
C ALA A 399 6.91 16.13 -30.52
N VAL A 400 6.02 15.12 -30.60
CA VAL A 400 4.69 15.30 -31.20
C VAL A 400 3.80 16.10 -30.27
N LEU A 401 3.78 15.71 -28.98
CA LEU A 401 2.87 16.28 -27.99
C LEU A 401 3.17 17.75 -27.68
N SER A 402 4.41 18.21 -27.84
CA SER A 402 4.76 19.63 -27.71
C SER A 402 4.17 20.52 -28.82
N LYS A 403 3.68 19.93 -29.91
CA LYS A 403 3.13 20.64 -31.09
C LYS A 403 1.59 20.61 -31.14
N THR A 404 0.93 20.09 -30.12
CA THR A 404 -0.55 19.96 -30.08
C THR A 404 -1.07 20.22 -28.68
N SER A 405 -2.29 20.73 -28.58
CA SER A 405 -3.01 20.88 -27.30
C SER A 405 -3.94 19.70 -26.98
N VAL A 406 -4.15 18.79 -27.93
CA VAL A 406 -5.05 17.65 -27.81
C VAL A 406 -4.30 16.36 -28.13
N MET A 407 -4.45 15.35 -27.27
CA MET A 407 -3.84 14.04 -27.41
C MET A 407 -4.29 13.38 -28.74
N PRO A 408 -3.36 13.01 -29.65
CA PRO A 408 -3.72 12.26 -30.85
C PRO A 408 -4.06 10.81 -30.49
N ASP A 409 -4.98 10.21 -31.25
CA ASP A 409 -5.29 8.78 -31.12
C ASP A 409 -4.13 7.90 -31.59
N VAL A 410 -3.35 8.38 -32.56
CA VAL A 410 -2.28 7.63 -33.21
C VAL A 410 -1.04 8.48 -33.37
N ILE A 411 0.11 7.95 -32.93
CA ILE A 411 1.44 8.50 -33.22
C ILE A 411 2.26 7.44 -33.94
N PHE A 412 2.86 7.78 -35.07
CA PHE A 412 3.72 6.86 -35.83
C PHE A 412 5.08 7.45 -36.18
N ASP A 413 6.01 6.56 -36.50
CA ASP A 413 7.32 6.89 -37.07
C ASP A 413 7.65 5.94 -38.23
N ARG A 414 8.46 6.43 -39.17
CA ARG A 414 8.90 5.66 -40.36
C ARG A 414 10.15 4.81 -40.13
N GLY A 415 10.52 4.57 -38.87
CA GLY A 415 11.72 3.82 -38.54
C GLY A 415 13.01 4.63 -38.72
N GLY A 416 14.13 3.94 -38.62
CA GLY A 416 15.48 4.49 -38.80
C GLY A 416 16.50 3.37 -38.83
N ILE A 417 17.79 3.70 -38.89
CA ILE A 417 18.86 2.69 -38.88
C ILE A 417 18.72 1.81 -37.63
N GLY A 418 18.48 0.51 -37.82
CA GLY A 418 18.28 -0.48 -36.74
C GLY A 418 16.96 -0.35 -35.96
N LYS A 419 15.99 0.45 -36.42
CA LYS A 419 14.70 0.65 -35.74
C LYS A 419 13.54 0.47 -36.72
N GLU A 420 12.69 -0.53 -36.47
CA GLU A 420 11.48 -0.77 -37.27
C GLU A 420 10.51 0.42 -37.19
N ALA A 421 9.83 0.70 -38.32
CA ALA A 421 8.75 1.67 -38.39
C ALA A 421 7.53 1.18 -37.61
N MET A 422 6.88 2.07 -36.87
CA MET A 422 5.87 1.65 -35.88
C MET A 422 4.74 2.66 -35.75
N VAL A 423 3.52 2.14 -35.56
CA VAL A 423 2.32 2.90 -35.25
C VAL A 423 1.92 2.61 -33.80
N ARG A 424 1.63 3.64 -33.02
CA ARG A 424 1.19 3.54 -31.62
C ARG A 424 -0.21 4.11 -31.51
N VAL A 425 -1.14 3.28 -31.10
CA VAL A 425 -2.56 3.62 -30.93
C VAL A 425 -2.82 3.80 -29.44
N PHE A 426 -3.29 4.97 -29.03
CA PHE A 426 -3.55 5.33 -27.64
C PHE A 426 -5.06 5.32 -27.34
N GLY A 427 -5.40 5.07 -26.08
CA GLY A 427 -6.79 5.06 -25.64
C GLY A 427 -6.97 5.36 -24.16
N LYS A 428 -8.22 5.63 -23.79
CA LYS A 428 -8.64 5.80 -22.38
C LYS A 428 -8.52 4.51 -21.58
N SER A 429 -8.33 3.39 -22.27
CA SER A 429 -7.92 2.09 -21.73
C SER A 429 -7.22 1.27 -22.82
N ALA A 430 -6.64 0.12 -22.48
CA ALA A 430 -6.12 -0.82 -23.46
C ALA A 430 -7.26 -1.37 -24.33
N VAL A 431 -8.44 -1.60 -23.75
CA VAL A 431 -9.64 -2.02 -24.50
C VAL A 431 -10.06 -0.94 -25.51
N ASP A 432 -10.06 0.34 -25.14
CA ASP A 432 -10.34 1.44 -26.09
C ASP A 432 -9.30 1.47 -27.23
N SER A 433 -8.02 1.26 -26.91
CA SER A 433 -6.95 1.14 -27.91
C SER A 433 -7.19 -0.04 -28.87
N ALA A 434 -7.63 -1.19 -28.34
CA ALA A 434 -7.98 -2.36 -29.14
C ALA A 434 -9.20 -2.11 -30.03
N GLN A 435 -10.23 -1.42 -29.53
CA GLN A 435 -11.41 -1.03 -30.34
C GLN A 435 -11.02 -0.12 -31.50
N LYS A 436 -10.08 0.82 -31.29
CA LYS A 436 -9.53 1.66 -32.37
C LYS A 436 -8.78 0.80 -33.40
N ILE A 437 -8.01 -0.19 -32.97
CA ILE A 437 -7.35 -1.16 -33.88
C ILE A 437 -8.37 -1.93 -34.72
N LEU A 438 -9.47 -2.39 -34.12
CA LEU A 438 -10.52 -3.07 -34.89
C LEU A 438 -11.18 -2.15 -35.92
N LYS A 439 -11.36 -0.85 -35.62
CA LYS A 439 -11.82 0.14 -36.61
C LYS A 439 -10.81 0.30 -37.75
N ILE A 440 -9.50 0.38 -37.43
CA ILE A 440 -8.44 0.43 -38.44
C ILE A 440 -8.49 -0.80 -39.34
N GLN A 441 -8.63 -2.01 -38.77
CA GLN A 441 -8.71 -3.25 -39.52
C GLN A 441 -9.92 -3.28 -40.47
N LYS A 442 -11.08 -2.76 -40.03
CA LYS A 442 -12.27 -2.64 -40.87
C LYS A 442 -12.08 -1.67 -42.06
N CYS A 443 -11.26 -0.64 -41.91
CA CYS A 443 -10.97 0.32 -42.99
C CYS A 443 -9.84 -0.15 -43.93
N LEU A 444 -9.15 -1.25 -43.61
CA LEU A 444 -8.14 -1.90 -44.46
C LEU A 444 -8.71 -2.98 -45.38
N ARG A 445 -9.81 -3.60 -44.95
CA ARG A 445 -10.66 -4.46 -45.78
C ARG A 445 -11.57 -3.58 -46.63
#